data_AF-A0A965QA05-F1
#
_entry.id   AF-A0A965QA05-F1
#
_cell.length_a   1.000
_cell.length_b   1.000
_cell.length_c   1.000
_cell.angle_alpha   90.00
_cell.angle_beta   90.00
_cell.angle_gamma   90.00
#
_symmetry.space_group_name_H-M   'P 1'
#
loop_
_entity.id
_entity.type
_entity.pdbx_description
1 polymer ?
#
loop_
_entity_poly.entity_id
_entity_poly.type
_entity_poly.pdbx_seq_one_letter_code
_entity_poly.pdbx_strand_id
1 'polypeptide(L)'
;MYENGPLNQDGRAGSSDLSINLAVLNLLPIPVLDGGQVLLTVAEGIKGGSFSSRTRENFMKVGIAAVALLFVIVMFNDLKGLALSLLGKG
;
A
#
# COMPACT_ATOMS: atom_id res chain seq x y z
N MET A 1 -47.84 -2.13 25.27
CA MET A 1 -47.13 -3.41 25.15
C MET A 1 -45.95 -3.16 24.23
N TYR A 2 -44.75 -3.32 24.77
CA TYR A 2 -43.50 -2.80 24.21
C TYR A 2 -43.17 -3.35 22.82
N GLU A 3 -42.76 -2.41 21.97
CA GLU A 3 -42.09 -2.52 20.68
C GLU A 3 -40.90 -3.48 20.74
N ASN A 4 -40.71 -4.29 19.68
CA ASN A 4 -39.44 -4.81 19.17
C ASN A 4 -39.75 -5.68 17.94
N GLY A 5 -40.02 -5.03 16.80
CA GLY A 5 -39.76 -5.69 15.52
C GLY A 5 -38.28 -6.06 15.46
N PRO A 6 -37.89 -7.19 14.84
CA PRO A 6 -36.49 -7.51 14.67
C PRO A 6 -35.84 -6.39 13.85
N LEU A 7 -35.04 -5.55 14.51
CA LEU A 7 -34.21 -4.60 13.80
C LEU A 7 -33.15 -5.42 13.06
N ASN A 8 -33.39 -5.59 11.77
CA ASN A 8 -32.38 -5.82 10.75
C ASN A 8 -31.15 -4.94 11.03
N GLN A 9 -30.14 -5.54 11.64
CA GLN A 9 -28.77 -5.03 11.69
C GLN A 9 -27.94 -5.87 10.71
N ASP A 10 -27.95 -5.38 9.48
CA ASP A 10 -27.00 -5.61 8.43
C ASP A 10 -25.55 -5.77 8.93
N GLY A 11 -25.08 -7.01 8.95
CA GLY A 11 -23.71 -7.40 9.29
C GLY A 11 -22.64 -6.95 8.27
N ARG A 12 -22.51 -5.65 7.99
CA ARG A 12 -21.49 -5.10 7.07
C ARG A 12 -20.78 -3.82 7.55
N ALA A 13 -20.92 -3.42 8.80
CA ALA A 13 -20.20 -2.26 9.36
C ALA A 13 -18.77 -2.61 9.85
N GLY A 14 -17.99 -3.34 9.05
CA GLY A 14 -16.74 -3.96 9.52
C GLY A 14 -15.45 -3.67 8.74
N SER A 15 -15.42 -2.76 7.76
CA SER A 15 -14.20 -2.66 6.91
C SER A 15 -13.88 -1.30 6.29
N SER A 16 -14.65 -0.25 6.58
CA SER A 16 -14.42 1.08 6.00
C SER A 16 -13.03 1.63 6.28
N ASP A 17 -12.50 1.37 7.47
CA ASP A 17 -11.24 1.95 7.94
C ASP A 17 -10.02 1.32 7.26
N LEU A 18 -10.10 0.03 6.94
CA LEU A 18 -9.06 -0.67 6.19
C LEU A 18 -9.04 -0.21 4.73
N SER A 19 -10.22 -0.03 4.12
CA SER A 19 -10.34 0.46 2.75
C SER A 19 -9.75 1.86 2.59
N ILE A 20 -9.95 2.75 3.57
CA ILE A 20 -9.36 4.10 3.55
C ILE A 20 -7.83 4.05 3.61
N ASN A 21 -7.25 3.24 4.51
CA ASN A 21 -5.81 3.08 4.59
C ASN A 21 -5.20 2.49 3.31
N LEU A 22 -5.86 1.49 2.72
CA LEU A 22 -5.44 0.91 1.45
C LEU A 22 -5.54 1.90 0.29
N ALA A 23 -6.58 2.74 0.27
CA ALA A 23 -6.73 3.79 -0.74
C ALA A 23 -5.62 4.85 -0.62
N VAL A 24 -5.31 5.30 0.60
CA VAL A 24 -4.23 6.27 0.85
C VAL A 24 -2.87 5.69 0.48
N LEU A 25 -2.59 4.44 0.87
CA LEU A 25 -1.35 3.76 0.52
C LEU A 25 -1.21 3.63 -1.00
N ASN A 26 -2.24 3.16 -1.71
CA ASN A 26 -2.19 2.99 -3.17
C ASN A 26 -2.05 4.32 -3.93
N LEU A 27 -2.43 5.45 -3.34
CA LEU A 27 -2.28 6.77 -3.97
C LEU A 27 -0.87 7.36 -3.81
N LEU A 28 0.02 6.71 -3.05
CA LEU A 28 1.41 7.14 -2.93
C LEU A 28 2.11 7.08 -4.30
N PRO A 29 3.07 8.00 -4.55
CA PRO A 29 3.82 8.07 -5.81
C PRO A 29 4.89 6.96 -5.92
N ILE A 30 4.51 5.71 -5.67
CA ILE A 30 5.37 4.53 -5.75
C ILE A 30 5.07 3.82 -7.07
N PRO A 31 6.07 3.51 -7.92
CA PRO A 31 5.84 3.01 -9.28
C PRO A 31 4.92 1.79 -9.41
N VAL A 32 4.98 0.87 -8.44
CA VAL A 32 4.17 -0.37 -8.44
C VAL A 32 2.73 -0.15 -7.96
N LEU A 33 2.43 1.02 -7.40
CA LEU A 33 1.11 1.42 -6.91
C LEU A 33 0.39 2.31 -7.93
N ASP A 34 -0.93 2.43 -7.78
CA ASP A 34 -1.79 3.22 -8.65
C ASP A 34 -1.36 4.70 -8.68
N GLY A 35 -0.94 5.28 -7.56
CA GLY A 35 -0.46 6.65 -7.45
C GLY A 35 0.82 6.91 -8.25
N GLY A 36 1.69 5.92 -8.41
CA GLY A 36 2.87 6.03 -9.29
C GLY A 36 2.50 6.07 -10.77
N GLN A 37 1.46 5.33 -11.16
CA GLN A 37 0.94 5.37 -12.54
C GLN A 37 0.23 6.70 -12.82
N VAL A 38 -0.59 7.18 -11.87
CA VAL A 38 -1.24 8.50 -11.95
C VAL A 38 -0.19 9.59 -12.07
N LEU A 39 0.88 9.55 -11.27
CA LEU A 39 1.99 10.50 -11.38
C LEU A 39 2.63 10.49 -12.76
N LEU A 40 2.92 9.30 -13.30
CA LEU A 40 3.48 9.15 -14.66
C LEU A 40 2.53 9.75 -15.71
N THR A 41 1.24 9.44 -15.65
CA THR A 41 0.26 9.95 -16.61
C THR A 41 0.08 11.47 -16.51
N VAL A 42 0.07 12.02 -15.29
CA VAL A 42 0.07 13.48 -15.09
C VAL A 42 1.34 14.10 -15.67
N ALA A 43 2.50 13.48 -15.44
CA ALA A 43 3.76 13.94 -16.02
C ALA A 43 3.78 13.85 -17.56
N GLU A 44 3.16 12.83 -18.16
CA GLU A 44 2.96 12.73 -19.62
C GLU A 44 2.05 13.86 -20.14
N GLY A 45 0.97 14.16 -19.41
CA GLY A 45 0.07 15.27 -19.71
C GLY A 45 0.76 16.62 -19.68
N ILE A 46 1.61 16.87 -18.68
CA ILE A 46 2.41 18.09 -18.56
C ILE A 46 3.48 18.16 -19.66
N LYS A 47 4.15 17.03 -19.95
CA LYS A 47 5.17 16.92 -21.00
C LYS A 47 4.57 17.03 -22.41
N GLY A 48 3.27 16.79 -22.58
CA GLY A 48 2.58 16.81 -23.87
C GLY A 48 2.85 15.56 -24.71
N GLY A 49 3.24 14.44 -24.10
CA GLY A 49 3.54 13.21 -24.83
C GLY A 49 3.96 12.05 -23.93
N SER A 50 3.67 10.83 -24.39
CA SER A 50 3.93 9.60 -23.64
C SER A 50 5.41 9.40 -23.34
N PHE A 51 5.71 8.77 -22.21
CA PHE A 51 7.04 8.24 -21.95
C PHE A 51 7.29 7.01 -22.81
N SER A 52 8.55 6.81 -23.18
CA SER A 52 8.93 5.62 -23.92
C SER A 52 8.64 4.36 -23.10
N SER A 53 8.39 3.24 -23.78
CA SER A 53 8.20 1.93 -23.13
C SER A 53 9.37 1.59 -22.20
N ARG A 54 10.60 1.89 -22.61
CA ARG A 54 11.80 1.72 -21.78
C ARG A 54 11.78 2.56 -20.50
N THR A 55 11.29 3.78 -20.57
CA THR A 55 11.18 4.66 -19.39
C THR A 55 10.17 4.11 -18.40
N ARG A 56 8.98 3.68 -18.86
CA ARG A 56 7.96 3.06 -17.99
C ARG A 56 8.45 1.75 -17.41
N GLU A 57 9.12 0.92 -18.20
CA GLU A 57 9.71 -0.33 -17.74
C GLU A 57 10.77 -0.10 -16.66
N ASN A 58 11.69 0.86 -16.87
CA ASN A 58 12.70 1.21 -15.88
C ASN A 58 12.07 1.78 -14.61
N PHE A 59 11.04 2.62 -14.73
CA PHE A 59 10.30 3.15 -13.58
C PHE A 59 9.68 2.03 -12.74
N MET A 60 9.04 1.04 -13.39
CA MET A 60 8.50 -0.14 -12.71
C MET A 60 9.59 -0.99 -12.05
N LYS A 61 10.68 -1.27 -12.75
CA LYS A 61 11.82 -2.04 -12.21
C LYS A 61 12.40 -1.38 -10.97
N VAL A 62 12.61 -0.06 -11.01
CA VAL A 62 13.10 0.71 -9.86
C VAL A 62 12.12 0.62 -8.69
N GLY A 63 10.80 0.75 -8.95
CA GLY A 63 9.80 0.62 -7.90
C GLY A 63 9.79 -0.75 -7.24
N ILE A 64 9.83 -1.82 -8.03
CA ILE A 64 9.88 -3.20 -7.51
C ILE A 64 11.16 -3.42 -6.71
N ALA A 65 12.31 -2.97 -7.21
CA ALA A 65 13.58 -3.09 -6.50
C ALA A 65 13.56 -2.32 -5.17
N ALA A 66 13.00 -1.12 -5.14
CA ALA A 66 12.86 -0.32 -3.93
C ALA A 66 11.96 -0.99 -2.88
N VAL A 67 10.82 -1.53 -3.30
CA VAL A 67 9.90 -2.26 -2.42
C VAL A 67 10.53 -3.55 -1.90
N ALA A 68 11.23 -4.30 -2.76
CA ALA A 68 11.95 -5.51 -2.35
C ALA A 68 13.05 -5.18 -1.33
N LEU A 69 13.81 -4.10 -1.54
CA LEU A 69 14.83 -3.64 -0.60
C LEU A 69 14.20 -3.23 0.74
N LEU A 70 13.12 -2.46 0.71
CA LEU A 70 12.37 -2.07 1.91
C LEU A 70 11.90 -3.31 2.68
N PHE A 71 11.31 -4.28 1.98
CA PHE A 71 10.84 -5.53 2.56
C PHE A 71 11.98 -6.27 3.28
N VAL A 72 13.15 -6.38 2.65
CA VAL A 72 14.33 -7.00 3.26
C VAL A 72 14.79 -6.25 4.51
N ILE A 73 14.84 -4.92 4.47
CA ILE A 73 15.23 -4.08 5.62
C ILE A 73 14.26 -4.29 6.79
N VAL A 74 12.95 -4.21 6.53
CA VAL A 74 11.91 -4.39 7.55
C VAL A 74 11.99 -5.80 8.12
N MET A 75 12.08 -6.82 7.27
CA MET A 75 12.22 -8.21 7.71
C MET A 75 13.43 -8.40 8.63
N PHE A 76 14.59 -7.83 8.29
CA PHE A 76 15.77 -7.89 9.16
C PHE A 76 15.55 -7.17 10.50
N ASN A 77 14.86 -6.04 10.50
CA ASN A 77 14.53 -5.31 11.72
C ASN A 77 13.60 -6.11 12.62
N ASP A 78 12.56 -6.73 12.04
CA ASP A 78 11.58 -7.54 12.76
C ASP A 78 12.22 -8.80 13.35
N LEU A 79 13.08 -9.49 12.57
CA LEU A 79 13.84 -10.65 13.05
C LEU A 79 14.76 -10.31 14.22
N LYS A 80 15.44 -9.15 14.18
CA LYS A 80 16.28 -8.68 15.28
C LYS A 80 15.45 -8.37 16.52
N GLY A 81 14.32 -7.69 16.36
CA GLY A 81 13.40 -7.38 17.44
C GLY A 81 12.87 -8.64 18.11
N LEU A 82 12.49 -9.64 17.31
CA LEU A 82 12.06 -10.95 17.80
C LEU A 82 13.18 -11.67 18.57
N ALA A 83 14.38 -11.76 18.00
CA ALA A 83 15.51 -12.43 18.63
C ALA A 83 15.91 -11.79 19.96
N LEU A 84 15.94 -10.45 20.03
CA LEU A 84 16.21 -9.72 21.27
C LEU A 84 15.13 -9.98 22.33
N SER A 85 13.86 -9.98 21.91
CA SER A 85 12.73 -10.25 22.81
C SER A 85 12.75 -11.67 23.39
N LEU A 86 13.32 -12.63 22.65
CA LEU A 86 13.48 -14.01 23.12
C LEU A 86 14.67 -14.16 24.08
N LEU A 87 15.78 -13.46 23.84
CA LEU A 87 16.98 -13.54 24.67
C LEU A 87 16.83 -12.79 26.01
N GLY A 88 16.09 -11.68 26.04
CA GLY A 88 15.82 -10.90 27.26
C GLY A 88 14.70 -11.46 28.14
N LYS A 89 14.07 -12.56 27.72
CA LYS A 89 13.00 -13.25 28.46
C LYS A 89 13.58 -14.47 29.19
N GLY A 90 14.48 -14.20 30.14
CA GLY A 90 15.14 -15.13 31.06
C GLY A 90 15.78 -14.33 32.18
#